data_AF-A0A923R6R9-F1
#
_entry.id   AF-A0A923R6R9-F1
#
_cell.length_a   1.000
_cell.length_b   1.000
_cell.length_c   1.000
_cell.angle_alpha   90.00
_cell.angle_beta   90.00
_cell.angle_gamma   90.00
#
_symmetry.space_group_name_H-M   'P 1'
#
loop_
_entity.id
_entity.type
_entity.pdbx_description
1 polymer ?
#
loop_
_entity_poly.entity_id
_entity_poly.type
_entity_poly.pdbx_seq_one_letter_code
_entity_poly.pdbx_strand_id
1 'polypeptide(L)' 'GRVSDFLRAMPEEFPWRNTDFYLCGNGEMIETVTSHLTLSRGVSSDAVFAEAFSPSSRRQTVREVAGAVPLKKVA' A
#
# COMPACT_ATOMS: atom_id res chain seq x y z
N GLY A 1 -13.27 6.55 8.84
CA GLY A 1 -13.18 7.34 7.60
C GLY A 1 -11.92 6.96 6.88
N ARG A 2 -12.02 6.53 5.63
CA ARG A 2 -10.87 6.31 4.75
C ARG A 2 -10.56 7.61 4.03
N VAL A 3 -9.30 7.80 3.61
CA VAL A 3 -8.93 9.01 2.83
C VAL A 3 -9.74 9.10 1.53
N SER A 4 -10.10 7.96 0.94
CA SER A 4 -10.97 7.88 -0.22
C SER A 4 -12.38 8.41 0.05
N ASP A 5 -12.94 8.20 1.24
CA ASP A 5 -14.26 8.74 1.62
C ASP A 5 -14.21 10.27 1.73
N PHE A 6 -13.13 10.80 2.33
CA PHE A 6 -12.91 12.24 2.45
C PHE A 6 -12.79 12.91 1.08
N LEU A 7 -12.00 12.33 0.16
CA LEU A 7 -11.83 12.87 -1.20
C LEU A 7 -13.12 12.83 -2.03
N ARG A 8 -13.98 11.83 -1.81
CA ARG A 8 -15.31 11.77 -2.43
C ARG A 8 -16.25 12.85 -1.90
N ALA A 9 -16.14 13.18 -0.61
CA ALA A 9 -16.95 14.23 0.01
C ALA A 9 -16.46 15.65 -0.31
N MET A 10 -15.26 15.80 -0.90
CA MET A 10 -14.73 17.12 -1.26
C MET A 10 -15.57 17.79 -2.37
N PRO A 11 -15.74 19.13 -2.30
CA PRO A 11 -16.46 19.89 -3.32
C PRO A 11 -15.86 19.76 -4.71
N GLU A 12 -16.69 19.93 -5.73
CA GLU A 12 -16.24 19.89 -7.14
C GLU A 12 -15.39 21.11 -7.50
N GLU A 13 -15.59 22.22 -6.78
CA GLU A 13 -14.90 23.51 -6.96
C GLU A 13 -13.42 23.46 -6.54
N PHE A 14 -12.98 22.39 -5.87
CA PHE A 14 -11.56 22.19 -5.61
C PHE A 14 -10.81 22.11 -6.95
N PRO A 15 -9.63 22.75 -7.08
CA PRO A 15 -8.90 22.82 -8.36
C PRO A 15 -8.16 21.50 -8.67
N TRP A 16 -8.89 20.39 -8.76
CA TRP A 16 -8.37 19.03 -8.92
C TRP A 16 -7.33 18.91 -10.04
N ARG A 17 -7.64 19.43 -11.23
CA ARG A 17 -6.79 19.34 -12.43
C ARG A 17 -5.51 20.18 -12.37
N ASN A 18 -5.45 21.13 -11.44
CA ASN A 18 -4.32 22.04 -11.26
C ASN A 18 -3.64 21.85 -9.90
N THR A 19 -3.78 20.66 -9.32
CA THR A 19 -3.20 20.29 -8.04
C THR A 19 -2.32 19.06 -8.22
N ASP A 20 -1.11 19.13 -7.69
CA ASP A 20 -0.23 17.97 -7.55
C ASP A 20 -0.54 17.24 -6.24
N PHE A 21 -0.61 15.92 -6.31
CA PHE A 21 -0.93 15.06 -5.18
C PHE A 21 0.28 14.19 -4.83
N TYR A 22 0.64 14.21 -3.55
CA TYR A 22 1.59 13.25 -2.98
C TYR A 22 0.82 12.29 -2.06
N LEU A 23 0.92 10.99 -2.36
CA LEU A 23 0.24 9.92 -1.66
C LEU A 23 1.27 8.98 -1.02
N CYS A 24 1.15 8.72 0.27
CA CYS A 24 1.98 7.74 0.95
C CYS A 24 1.14 6.83 1.85
N GLY A 25 1.45 5.53 1.86
CA GLY A 25 0.74 4.57 2.69
C GLY A 25 0.68 3.17 2.09
N ASN A 26 -0.37 2.41 2.39
CA ASN A 26 -0.51 1.06 1.83
C ASN A 26 -0.88 1.12 0.33
N GLY A 27 -0.48 0.08 -0.42
CA GLY A 27 -0.69 0.02 -1.87
C GLY A 27 -2.17 0.07 -2.27
N GLU A 28 -3.04 -0.64 -1.56
CA GLU A 28 -4.49 -0.68 -1.85
C GLU A 28 -5.14 0.72 -1.75
N MET A 29 -4.73 1.52 -0.77
CA MET A 29 -5.20 2.88 -0.55
C MET A 29 -4.69 3.79 -1.66
N ILE A 30 -3.41 3.70 -2.02
CA ILE A 30 -2.82 4.46 -3.12
C ILE A 30 -3.58 4.16 -4.41
N GLU A 31 -3.77 2.89 -4.77
CA GLU A 31 -4.50 2.50 -5.98
C GLU A 31 -5.93 3.05 -6.00
N THR A 32 -6.64 2.93 -4.86
CA THR A 32 -8.01 3.43 -4.72
C THR A 32 -8.08 4.95 -4.91
N VAL A 33 -7.15 5.69 -4.31
CA VAL A 33 -7.12 7.15 -4.38
C VAL A 33 -6.71 7.63 -5.77
N THR A 34 -5.65 7.08 -6.35
CA THR A 34 -5.19 7.41 -7.71
C THR A 34 -6.29 7.17 -8.74
N SER A 35 -7.02 6.06 -8.62
CA SER A 35 -8.16 5.77 -9.49
C SER A 35 -9.26 6.81 -9.35
N HIS A 36 -9.58 7.25 -8.14
CA HIS A 36 -10.58 8.29 -7.93
C HIS A 36 -10.13 9.65 -8.51
N LEU A 37 -8.89 10.04 -8.26
CA LEU A 37 -8.33 11.31 -8.76
C LEU A 37 -8.32 11.34 -10.30
N THR A 38 -7.85 10.28 -10.94
CA THR A 38 -7.72 10.23 -12.41
C THR A 38 -9.07 10.02 -13.10
N LEU A 39 -9.87 9.04 -12.68
CA LEU A 39 -11.11 8.67 -13.36
C LEU A 39 -12.29 9.57 -13.00
N SER A 40 -12.39 10.02 -11.74
CA SER A 40 -13.55 10.83 -11.29
C SER A 40 -13.28 12.33 -11.31
N ARG A 41 -12.04 12.77 -11.04
CA ARG A 41 -11.71 14.20 -10.91
C ARG A 41 -10.87 14.73 -12.08
N GLY A 42 -10.42 13.86 -12.98
CA GLY A 42 -9.66 14.23 -14.17
C GLY A 42 -8.27 14.77 -13.89
N VAL A 43 -7.68 14.39 -12.75
CA VAL A 43 -6.28 14.67 -12.41
C VAL A 43 -5.37 13.91 -13.38
N SER A 44 -4.32 14.55 -13.90
CA SER A 44 -3.33 13.87 -14.74
C SER A 44 -2.56 12.83 -13.92
N SER A 45 -2.19 11.69 -14.52
CA SER A 45 -1.32 10.70 -13.87
C SER A 45 0.01 11.30 -13.44
N ASP A 46 0.53 12.25 -14.22
CA ASP A 46 1.83 12.89 -13.97
C ASP A 46 1.80 13.83 -12.76
N ALA A 47 0.60 14.23 -12.33
CA ALA A 47 0.39 15.06 -11.15
C ALA A 47 0.20 14.22 -9.87
N VAL A 48 0.30 12.89 -9.94
CA VAL A 48 0.15 12.00 -8.77
C VAL A 48 1.46 11.28 -8.49
N PHE A 49 2.13 11.69 -7.42
CA PHE A 49 3.31 11.05 -6.87
C PHE A 49 2.90 10.11 -5.74
N ALA A 50 3.35 8.85 -5.78
CA ALA A 50 2.94 7.86 -4.80
C ALA A 50 4.10 7.02 -4.27
N GLU A 51 4.10 6.80 -2.95
CA GLU A 51 5.08 5.98 -2.24
C GLU A 51 4.37 4.93 -1.38
N ALA A 52 4.43 3.67 -1.83
CA ALA A 52 3.87 2.56 -1.07
C ALA A 52 4.82 2.13 0.05
N PHE A 53 4.30 2.04 1.27
CA PHE A 53 4.98 1.36 2.37
C PHE A 53 5.01 -0.13 2.06
N SER A 54 6.17 -0.64 1.64
CA SER A 54 6.46 -2.06 1.69
C SER A 54 6.85 -2.38 3.13
N PRO A 55 6.10 -3.22 3.87
CA PRO A 55 6.59 -3.72 5.14
C PRO A 55 7.86 -4.51 4.83
N SER A 56 9.01 -3.90 5.06
CA SER A 56 10.30 -4.56 4.97
C SER A 56 10.18 -5.84 5.79
N SER A 57 10.34 -6.95 5.07
CA SER A 57 10.26 -8.34 5.49
C SER A 57 10.10 -8.50 6.99
N ARG A 58 8.90 -8.92 7.42
CA ARG A 58 8.70 -9.58 8.72
C ARG A 58 9.93 -10.45 8.95
N ARG A 59 10.79 -10.09 9.93
CA ARG A 59 11.98 -10.87 10.27
C ARG A 59 11.53 -12.32 10.28
N GLN A 60 12.01 -13.13 9.32
CA GLN A 60 11.90 -14.57 9.40
C GLN A 60 12.72 -14.94 10.63
N THR A 61 12.07 -14.98 11.80
CA THR A 61 12.60 -15.73 12.93
C THR A 61 12.58 -17.16 12.46
N VAL A 62 13.74 -17.67 12.07
CA VAL A 62 13.98 -19.09 11.83
C VAL A 62 13.64 -19.81 13.14
N ARG A 63 12.42 -20.31 13.23
CA ARG A 63 12.01 -21.32 14.18
C ARG A 63 11.37 -22.41 13.36
N GLU A 64 12.14 -23.48 13.17
CA GLU A 64 11.74 -24.87 13.49
C GLU A 64 12.55 -25.85 12.64
N VAL A 65 13.61 -26.41 13.23
CA VAL A 65 13.98 -27.80 12.96
C VAL A 65 14.07 -28.45 14.34
N ALA A 66 12.91 -28.77 14.89
CA ALA A 66 12.78 -29.62 16.06
C ALA A 66 12.29 -30.99 15.60
N GLY A 67 13.18 -31.98 15.63
CA GLY A 67 12.83 -33.35 15.97
C GLY A 67 12.50 -34.31 14.82
N ALA A 68 13.50 -35.10 14.43
CA ALA A 68 13.33 -36.54 14.23
C ALA A 68 14.57 -37.29 14.74
N VAL A 69 14.38 -38.03 15.83
CA VAL A 69 15.28 -38.93 16.61
C VAL A 69 14.91 -40.39 16.19
N PRO A 70 15.66 -41.53 16.41
CA PRO A 70 16.84 -41.81 17.24
C PRO A 70 17.99 -42.65 16.61
N LEU A 71 19.05 -42.76 17.41
CA LEU A 71 20.19 -43.71 17.45
C LEU A 71 19.93 -45.17 17.02
N LYS A 72 20.88 -45.77 16.28
CA LYS A 72 21.21 -47.22 16.36
C LYS A 72 22.72 -47.50 16.27
N LYS A 73 23.27 -47.87 17.44
CA LYS A 73 24.29 -48.89 17.79
C LYS A 73 25.39 -49.31 16.78
N VAL A 74 26.62 -48.96 17.16
CA VAL A 74 27.89 -49.75 17.24
C VAL A 74 27.95 -51.13 16.57
N ALA A 75 28.98 -51.32 15.75
CA ALA A 75 29.92 -52.46 15.79
C ALA A 75 31.33 -51.94 15.45
#